data_AF-A0A699YLQ0-F1
#
_entry.id   AF-A0A699YLQ0-F1
#
_cell.length_a   1.000
_cell.length_b   1.000
_cell.length_c   1.000
_cell.angle_alpha   90.00
_cell.angle_beta   90.00
_cell.angle_gamma   90.00
#
_symmetry.space_group_name_H-M   'P 1'
#
loop_
_entity.id
_entity.type
_entity.pdbx_description
1 polymer ?
#
loop_
_entity_poly.entity_id
_entity_poly.type
_entity_poly.pdbx_seq_one_letter_code
_entity_poly.pdbx_strand_id
1 'polypeptide(L)'
;MNPSQRVRNHVLARWRADVTTHLSEEDAGQRILPKWQHLVSLAWRFLDLWGYINFGVAPALLQDPNPVPSQATIIVVGAGLAGAAAARQLCRWGYRVVVLEGRSRPGGRVWTLRMEEEGLAGMADLGGAIITGIDGNPLAVLARQLGLPMHRITDRCPLYLPGGEEAPKDLDDKVLAQHNALLDAADKYREELPGEDVPVFYNTPVTSITHSRQGVTVNSQQAAFQADAVLVTVPLGVLKRNALRFSPPLSSAKQDAIHRLGFGVLNKLVMLFPHAFWDQGLDTLGQVAADPQDAGLFFLFYAYPPHLAGTGAILAALVSGGIASLLCEGAGRQCWLVLKPHQCCIMIADVITFANGLAGVGSSVAAILVCWMKTEPG
;
A
#
# COMPACT_ATOMS: atom_id res chain seq x y z
N MET A 1 -26.07 -4.10 -26.00
CA MET A 1 -26.03 -3.25 -24.79
C MET A 1 -27.36 -2.52 -24.65
N ASN A 2 -28.06 -2.73 -23.52
CA ASN A 2 -29.36 -2.12 -23.25
C ASN A 2 -29.22 -0.61 -22.95
N PRO A 3 -30.32 0.19 -22.99
CA PRO A 3 -30.25 1.64 -22.77
C PRO A 3 -29.63 2.04 -21.43
N SER A 4 -29.92 1.33 -20.34
CA SER A 4 -29.37 1.63 -19.01
C SER A 4 -27.86 1.42 -18.93
N GLN A 5 -27.32 0.35 -19.53
CA GLN A 5 -25.87 0.13 -19.62
C GLN A 5 -25.19 1.21 -20.46
N ARG A 6 -25.81 1.63 -21.58
CA ARG A 6 -25.27 2.70 -22.42
C ARG A 6 -25.19 4.03 -21.65
N VAL A 7 -26.26 4.40 -20.95
CA VAL A 7 -26.29 5.62 -20.13
C VAL A 7 -25.25 5.56 -19.01
N ARG A 8 -25.21 4.46 -18.23
CA ARG A 8 -24.19 4.29 -17.19
C ARG A 8 -22.77 4.41 -17.74
N ASN A 9 -22.46 3.74 -18.85
CA ASN A 9 -21.14 3.79 -19.47
C ASN A 9 -20.81 5.18 -20.01
N HIS A 10 -21.79 5.91 -20.54
CA HIS A 10 -21.64 7.30 -20.95
C HIS A 10 -21.26 8.20 -19.77
N VAL A 11 -21.99 8.10 -18.64
CA VAL A 11 -21.68 8.87 -17.42
C VAL A 11 -20.27 8.55 -16.91
N LEU A 12 -19.89 7.26 -16.85
CA LEU A 12 -18.54 6.83 -16.48
C LEU A 12 -17.47 7.40 -17.43
N ALA A 13 -17.69 7.33 -18.74
CA ALA A 13 -16.75 7.82 -19.74
C ALA A 13 -16.59 9.35 -19.65
N ARG A 14 -17.70 10.08 -19.42
CA ARG A 14 -17.70 11.53 -19.24
C ARG A 14 -16.83 11.95 -18.06
N TRP A 15 -17.01 11.31 -16.90
CA TRP A 15 -16.17 11.61 -15.75
C TRP A 15 -14.71 11.15 -15.93
N ARG A 16 -14.48 10.00 -16.58
CA ARG A 16 -13.09 9.53 -16.81
C ARG A 16 -12.29 10.40 -17.78
N ALA A 17 -12.97 11.12 -18.68
CA ALA A 17 -12.34 12.07 -19.59
C ALA A 17 -11.67 13.23 -18.82
N ASP A 18 -12.26 13.65 -17.69
CA ASP A 18 -11.66 14.61 -16.76
C ASP A 18 -12.05 14.26 -15.33
N VAL A 19 -11.15 13.55 -14.64
CA VAL A 19 -11.36 13.15 -13.24
C VAL A 19 -10.99 14.24 -12.25
N THR A 20 -10.56 15.41 -12.71
CA THR A 20 -10.18 16.51 -11.83
C THR A 20 -11.36 17.41 -11.47
N THR A 21 -12.48 17.26 -12.18
CA THR A 21 -13.69 18.05 -12.00
C THR A 21 -14.88 17.21 -11.54
N HIS A 22 -15.80 17.86 -10.83
CA HIS A 22 -17.07 17.25 -10.43
C HIS A 22 -18.00 17.18 -11.63
N LEU A 23 -18.42 15.98 -12.02
CA LEU A 23 -19.44 15.77 -13.03
C LEU A 23 -20.83 15.96 -12.41
N SER A 24 -21.50 17.06 -12.74
CA SER A 24 -22.89 17.31 -12.35
C SER A 24 -23.87 16.37 -13.07
N GLU A 25 -25.07 16.16 -12.51
CA GLU A 25 -26.12 15.37 -13.15
C GLU A 25 -26.51 15.96 -14.52
N GLU A 26 -26.58 17.29 -14.61
CA GLU A 26 -26.87 18.02 -15.85
C GLU A 26 -25.81 17.75 -16.92
N ASP A 27 -24.53 17.89 -16.58
CA ASP A 27 -23.40 17.64 -17.50
C ASP A 27 -23.27 16.17 -17.90
N ALA A 28 -23.70 15.25 -17.02
CA ALA A 28 -23.77 13.83 -17.31
C ALA A 28 -24.87 13.49 -18.32
N GLY A 29 -25.98 14.24 -18.29
CA GLY A 29 -27.12 14.09 -19.20
C GLY A 29 -26.94 14.75 -20.56
N GLN A 30 -25.91 15.59 -20.72
CA GLN A 30 -25.58 16.19 -22.02
C GLN A 30 -25.36 15.09 -23.07
N ARG A 31 -25.93 15.31 -24.26
CA ARG A 31 -25.89 14.40 -25.42
C ARG A 31 -26.67 13.09 -25.24
N ILE A 32 -27.43 12.91 -24.15
CA ILE A 32 -28.41 11.83 -24.01
C ILE A 32 -29.78 12.31 -24.47
N LEU A 33 -30.47 11.48 -25.27
CA LEU A 33 -31.81 11.81 -25.78
C LEU A 33 -32.81 12.02 -24.62
N PRO A 34 -33.77 12.97 -24.75
CA PRO A 34 -34.74 13.29 -23.70
C PRO A 34 -35.47 12.06 -23.12
N LYS A 35 -35.83 11.09 -23.97
CA LYS A 35 -36.50 9.85 -23.56
C LYS A 35 -35.72 9.00 -22.55
N TRP A 36 -34.40 9.20 -22.43
CA TRP A 36 -33.52 8.47 -21.53
C TRP A 36 -33.02 9.27 -20.33
N GLN A 37 -33.48 10.52 -20.13
CA GLN A 37 -32.99 11.37 -19.04
C GLN A 37 -33.29 10.82 -17.64
N HIS A 38 -34.42 10.13 -17.46
CA HIS A 38 -34.71 9.43 -16.21
C HIS A 38 -33.66 8.36 -15.85
N LEU A 39 -33.04 7.71 -16.86
CA LEU A 39 -31.95 6.76 -16.64
C LEU A 39 -30.64 7.46 -16.28
N VAL A 40 -30.43 8.71 -16.73
CA VAL A 40 -29.26 9.51 -16.35
C VAL A 40 -29.31 9.78 -14.86
N SER A 41 -30.43 10.24 -14.34
CA SER A 41 -30.60 10.53 -12.91
C SER A 41 -30.30 9.30 -12.04
N LEU A 42 -30.88 8.14 -12.41
CA LEU A 42 -30.64 6.87 -11.70
C LEU A 42 -29.17 6.42 -11.80
N ALA A 43 -28.58 6.48 -12.99
CA ALA A 43 -27.21 6.04 -13.21
C ALA A 43 -26.21 6.96 -12.53
N TRP A 44 -26.37 8.28 -12.67
CA TRP A 44 -25.52 9.28 -12.03
C TRP A 44 -25.58 9.13 -10.51
N ARG A 45 -26.78 9.12 -9.92
CA ARG A 45 -26.94 8.96 -8.47
C ARG A 45 -26.34 7.66 -7.95
N PHE A 46 -26.52 6.55 -8.67
CA PHE A 46 -25.88 5.28 -8.31
C PHE A 46 -24.36 5.38 -8.40
N LEU A 47 -23.81 5.84 -9.52
CA LEU A 47 -22.36 5.90 -9.70
C LEU A 47 -21.71 6.85 -8.70
N ASP A 48 -22.36 7.95 -8.39
CA ASP A 48 -21.90 8.95 -7.44
C ASP A 48 -21.92 8.41 -6.00
N LEU A 49 -23.07 7.87 -5.58
CA LEU A 49 -23.25 7.30 -4.24
C LEU A 49 -22.29 6.13 -3.98
N TRP A 50 -22.03 5.29 -4.97
CA TRP A 50 -21.15 4.13 -4.80
C TRP A 50 -19.68 4.44 -5.13
N GLY A 51 -19.31 5.71 -5.37
CA GLY A 51 -17.93 6.14 -5.55
C GLY A 51 -17.28 5.67 -6.86
N TYR A 52 -18.08 5.49 -7.92
CA TYR A 52 -17.58 5.19 -9.27
C TYR A 52 -17.26 6.44 -10.10
N ILE A 53 -17.85 7.59 -9.73
CA ILE A 53 -17.55 8.92 -10.27
C ILE A 53 -17.37 9.90 -9.12
N ASN A 54 -16.85 11.09 -9.42
CA ASN A 54 -16.67 12.19 -8.48
C ASN A 54 -15.90 11.81 -7.20
N PHE A 55 -15.04 10.79 -7.29
CA PHE A 55 -14.21 10.35 -6.17
C PHE A 55 -12.76 10.80 -6.36
N GLY A 56 -11.99 10.67 -5.28
CA GLY A 56 -10.58 11.02 -5.27
C GLY A 56 -10.36 12.45 -4.81
N VAL A 57 -9.20 13.02 -5.06
CA VAL A 57 -8.59 14.09 -4.26
C VAL A 57 -8.43 15.43 -4.99
N ALA A 58 -8.94 15.55 -6.23
CA ALA A 58 -8.85 16.81 -6.95
C ALA A 58 -9.58 17.95 -6.20
N PRO A 59 -9.06 19.20 -6.23
CA PRO A 59 -9.66 20.33 -5.50
C PRO A 59 -11.16 20.51 -5.73
N ALA A 60 -11.64 20.38 -6.98
CA ALA A 60 -13.05 20.52 -7.32
C ALA A 60 -13.95 19.38 -6.81
N LEU A 61 -13.35 18.28 -6.33
CA LEU A 61 -14.03 17.13 -5.74
C LEU A 61 -13.97 17.13 -4.21
N LEU A 62 -13.30 18.11 -3.60
CA LEU A 62 -13.15 18.20 -2.15
C LEU A 62 -14.42 18.65 -1.44
N GLN A 63 -15.32 19.34 -2.14
CA GLN A 63 -16.58 19.81 -1.58
C GLN A 63 -17.73 19.22 -2.40
N ASP A 64 -18.76 18.74 -1.70
CA ASP A 64 -20.03 18.49 -2.37
C ASP A 64 -20.63 19.84 -2.75
N PRO A 65 -20.97 20.10 -4.02
CA PRO A 65 -21.68 21.32 -4.40
C PRO A 65 -23.08 21.43 -3.75
N ASN A 66 -23.68 20.32 -3.29
CA ASN A 66 -25.00 20.28 -2.67
C ASN A 66 -25.02 19.41 -1.40
N PRO A 67 -24.32 19.79 -0.32
CA PRO A 67 -24.26 18.99 0.88
C PRO A 67 -25.65 18.94 1.54
N VAL A 68 -26.13 17.74 1.85
CA VAL A 68 -27.28 17.55 2.74
C VAL A 68 -26.71 17.24 4.13
N PRO A 69 -26.70 18.19 5.08
CA PRO A 69 -26.07 17.98 6.37
C PRO A 69 -26.79 16.88 7.16
N SER A 70 -26.06 15.85 7.56
CA SER A 70 -26.52 14.85 8.51
C SER A 70 -26.14 15.29 9.92
N GLN A 71 -27.04 15.10 10.88
CA GLN A 71 -26.71 15.31 12.29
C GLN A 71 -25.93 14.14 12.88
N ALA A 72 -25.88 13.00 12.18
CA ALA A 72 -25.20 11.81 12.67
C ALA A 72 -23.68 11.95 12.61
N THR A 73 -23.04 11.48 13.67
CA THR A 73 -21.59 11.44 13.86
C THR A 73 -21.07 10.02 13.66
N ILE A 74 -19.97 9.88 12.93
CA ILE A 74 -19.32 8.59 12.65
C ILE A 74 -17.85 8.66 13.06
N ILE A 75 -17.40 7.66 13.83
CA ILE A 75 -15.99 7.50 14.16
C ILE A 75 -15.37 6.47 13.22
N VAL A 76 -14.23 6.80 12.61
CA VAL A 76 -13.41 5.87 11.85
C VAL A 76 -12.17 5.52 12.66
N VAL A 77 -11.92 4.22 12.89
CA VAL A 77 -10.74 3.74 13.61
C VAL A 77 -9.67 3.30 12.61
N GLY A 78 -8.57 4.05 12.55
CA GLY A 78 -7.45 3.90 11.62
C GLY A 78 -7.47 4.94 10.49
N ALA A 79 -6.36 5.66 10.32
CA ALA A 79 -6.11 6.61 9.25
C ALA A 79 -5.21 6.03 8.15
N GLY A 80 -5.31 4.72 7.91
CA GLY A 80 -4.79 4.12 6.69
C GLY A 80 -5.71 4.37 5.49
N LEU A 81 -5.24 3.99 4.30
CA LEU A 81 -6.01 3.81 3.05
C LEU A 81 -7.54 3.73 3.22
N ALA A 82 -7.99 2.63 3.81
CA ALA A 82 -9.41 2.27 3.89
C ALA A 82 -10.19 3.25 4.78
N GLY A 83 -9.60 3.64 5.91
CA GLY A 83 -10.20 4.61 6.82
C GLY A 83 -10.29 6.00 6.20
N ALA A 84 -9.23 6.46 5.54
CA ALA A 84 -9.21 7.76 4.88
C ALA A 84 -10.21 7.84 3.72
N ALA A 85 -10.27 6.81 2.87
CA ALA A 85 -11.23 6.73 1.77
C ALA A 85 -12.69 6.73 2.28
N ALA A 86 -12.98 5.95 3.32
CA ALA A 86 -14.32 5.90 3.89
C ALA A 86 -14.70 7.21 4.59
N ALA A 87 -13.79 7.78 5.39
CA ALA A 87 -14.01 9.06 6.06
C ALA A 87 -14.35 10.17 5.06
N ARG A 88 -13.64 10.21 3.94
CA ARG A 88 -13.92 11.16 2.84
C ARG A 88 -15.33 11.00 2.28
N GLN A 89 -15.72 9.79 1.90
CA GLN A 89 -17.06 9.55 1.34
C GLN A 89 -18.16 9.90 2.36
N LEU A 90 -17.96 9.57 3.63
CA LEU A 90 -18.90 9.91 4.70
C LEU A 90 -19.02 11.43 4.91
N CYS A 91 -17.90 12.18 4.91
CA CYS A 91 -17.94 13.64 4.96
C CYS A 91 -18.70 14.23 3.77
N ARG A 92 -18.46 13.70 2.57
CA ARG A 92 -19.14 14.14 1.35
C ARG A 92 -20.66 13.92 1.43
N TRP A 93 -21.10 12.82 2.02
CA TRP A 93 -22.52 12.57 2.31
C TRP A 93 -23.10 13.42 3.46
N GLY A 94 -22.32 14.37 3.99
CA GLY A 94 -22.76 15.31 5.02
C GLY A 94 -22.69 14.78 6.45
N TYR A 95 -22.09 13.61 6.70
CA TYR A 95 -21.88 13.12 8.07
C TYR A 95 -20.77 13.88 8.79
N ARG A 96 -20.90 13.99 10.11
CA ARG A 96 -19.81 14.48 10.97
C ARG A 96 -18.84 13.32 11.22
N VAL A 97 -17.63 13.40 10.68
CA VAL A 97 -16.66 12.29 10.77
C VAL A 97 -15.49 12.67 11.67
N VAL A 98 -15.07 11.73 12.51
CA VAL A 98 -13.84 11.81 13.30
C VAL A 98 -13.00 10.58 13.03
N VAL A 99 -11.69 10.75 12.78
CA VAL A 99 -10.76 9.63 12.60
C VAL A 99 -9.85 9.50 13.81
N LEU A 100 -9.72 8.28 14.35
CA LEU A 100 -8.81 7.96 15.45
C LEU A 100 -7.68 7.06 14.94
N GLU A 101 -6.45 7.54 14.96
CA GLU A 101 -5.25 6.83 14.50
C GLU A 101 -4.35 6.47 15.68
N GLY A 102 -3.98 5.19 15.77
CA GLY A 102 -3.15 4.69 16.87
C GLY A 102 -1.70 5.16 16.80
N ARG A 103 -1.20 5.50 15.60
CA ARG A 103 0.16 6.00 15.37
C ARG A 103 0.21 7.53 15.40
N SER A 104 1.43 8.06 15.40
CA SER A 104 1.72 9.48 15.25
C SER A 104 1.59 10.00 13.81
N ARG A 105 1.22 9.14 12.85
CA ARG A 105 1.16 9.46 11.43
C ARG A 105 -0.01 8.75 10.73
N PRO A 106 -0.52 9.30 9.61
CA PRO A 106 -1.48 8.62 8.76
C PRO A 106 -0.79 7.62 7.82
N GLY A 107 -1.58 6.99 6.95
CA GLY A 107 -1.11 6.10 5.87
C GLY A 107 -1.02 4.63 6.28
N GLY A 108 -0.84 4.34 7.56
CA GLY A 108 -0.81 2.97 8.07
C GLY A 108 0.29 2.13 7.42
N ARG A 109 -0.11 1.20 6.54
CA ARG A 109 0.80 0.32 5.77
C ARG A 109 1.36 0.96 4.50
N VAL A 110 0.96 2.20 4.18
CA VAL A 110 1.66 3.05 3.22
C VAL A 110 2.55 4.00 4.03
N TRP A 111 3.85 4.00 3.73
CA TRP A 111 4.82 4.82 4.44
C TRP A 111 6.09 5.01 3.62
N THR A 112 6.37 6.27 3.32
CA THR A 112 7.60 6.71 2.69
C THR A 112 8.62 7.10 3.75
N LEU A 113 9.79 6.48 3.68
CA LEU A 113 10.99 6.89 4.39
C LEU A 113 11.67 8.00 3.60
N ARG A 114 12.03 9.08 4.28
CA ARG A 114 12.90 10.14 3.75
C ARG A 114 14.26 10.03 4.43
N MET A 115 15.32 10.11 3.65
CA MET A 115 16.70 9.94 4.09
C MET A 115 17.50 11.16 3.63
N GLU A 116 18.34 11.71 4.49
CA GLU A 116 19.29 12.79 4.18
C GLU A 116 20.63 12.47 4.85
N GLU A 117 21.71 12.40 4.07
CA GLU A 117 23.06 12.08 4.57
C GLU A 117 24.13 12.70 3.68
N GLU A 118 25.08 13.45 4.26
CA GLU A 118 26.26 14.01 3.55
C GLU A 118 25.93 14.80 2.27
N GLY A 119 24.76 15.48 2.22
CA GLY A 119 24.30 16.23 1.05
C GLY A 119 23.53 15.39 0.01
N LEU A 120 23.40 14.09 0.24
CA LEU A 120 22.51 13.19 -0.47
C LEU A 120 21.13 13.19 0.19
N ALA A 121 20.08 13.17 -0.61
CA ALA A 121 18.71 13.00 -0.17
C ALA A 121 18.10 11.85 -0.96
N GLY A 122 17.29 11.03 -0.30
CA GLY A 122 16.53 10.01 -0.96
C GLY A 122 15.22 9.64 -0.30
N MET A 123 14.33 9.03 -1.08
CA MET A 123 13.03 8.57 -0.61
C MET A 123 12.76 7.14 -1.06
N ALA A 124 12.20 6.33 -0.15
CA ALA A 124 11.82 4.96 -0.45
C ALA A 124 10.55 4.57 0.31
N ASP A 125 9.70 3.76 -0.30
CA ASP A 125 8.50 3.28 0.36
C ASP A 125 8.77 1.98 1.13
N LEU A 126 8.61 2.08 2.45
CA LEU A 126 8.66 0.95 3.40
C LEU A 126 7.37 0.13 3.35
N GLY A 127 6.28 0.74 2.88
CA GLY A 127 4.96 0.15 2.75
C GLY A 127 4.58 -0.27 1.32
N GLY A 128 3.29 -0.14 1.00
CA GLY A 128 2.81 -0.22 -0.39
C GLY A 128 3.53 0.80 -1.28
N ALA A 129 4.01 0.35 -2.43
CA ALA A 129 4.92 1.11 -3.31
C ALA A 129 4.67 0.87 -4.81
N ILE A 130 3.80 -0.08 -5.15
CA ILE A 130 3.58 -0.54 -6.54
C ILE A 130 2.09 -0.51 -6.84
N ILE A 131 1.74 0.11 -7.96
CA ILE A 131 0.40 0.12 -8.52
C ILE A 131 0.31 -1.04 -9.53
N THR A 132 -0.48 -2.07 -9.23
CA THR A 132 -0.57 -3.31 -10.03
C THR A 132 -1.52 -3.17 -11.23
N GLY A 133 -1.07 -2.41 -12.23
CA GLY A 133 -1.86 -2.10 -13.43
C GLY A 133 -2.71 -0.85 -13.24
N ILE A 134 -2.90 -0.08 -14.32
CA ILE A 134 -3.59 1.22 -14.25
C ILE A 134 -5.02 1.18 -14.81
N ASP A 135 -5.35 0.15 -15.58
CA ASP A 135 -6.63 0.03 -16.26
C ASP A 135 -7.74 -0.36 -15.29
N GLY A 136 -8.64 0.59 -15.03
CA GLY A 136 -9.73 0.40 -14.06
C GLY A 136 -9.29 0.49 -12.60
N ASN A 137 -8.00 0.77 -12.35
CA ASN A 137 -7.46 0.96 -11.02
C ASN A 137 -7.80 2.37 -10.48
N PRO A 138 -8.46 2.48 -9.32
CA PRO A 138 -8.72 3.78 -8.71
C PRO A 138 -7.44 4.55 -8.33
N LEU A 139 -6.31 3.88 -8.04
CA LEU A 139 -5.02 4.53 -7.73
C LEU A 139 -4.51 5.36 -8.91
N ALA A 140 -4.69 4.89 -10.14
CA ALA A 140 -4.29 5.63 -11.34
C ALA A 140 -5.10 6.93 -11.49
N VAL A 141 -6.37 6.93 -11.06
CA VAL A 141 -7.18 8.16 -10.99
C VAL A 141 -6.60 9.14 -9.98
N LEU A 142 -6.24 8.68 -8.77
CA LEU A 142 -5.63 9.56 -7.78
C LEU A 142 -4.26 10.08 -8.21
N ALA A 143 -3.41 9.24 -8.78
CA ALA A 143 -2.12 9.65 -9.31
C ALA A 143 -2.28 10.78 -10.33
N ARG A 144 -3.26 10.66 -11.23
CA ARG A 144 -3.61 11.72 -12.19
C ARG A 144 -4.14 12.99 -11.53
N GLN A 145 -4.99 12.88 -10.52
CA GLN A 145 -5.52 14.05 -9.80
C GLN A 145 -4.45 14.80 -8.99
N LEU A 146 -3.47 14.08 -8.45
CA LEU A 146 -2.35 14.64 -7.70
C LEU A 146 -1.18 15.08 -8.60
N GLY A 147 -1.23 14.76 -9.89
CA GLY A 147 -0.12 15.01 -10.81
C GLY A 147 1.15 14.22 -10.46
N LEU A 148 1.01 13.06 -9.81
CA LEU A 148 2.15 12.25 -9.40
C LEU A 148 2.77 11.55 -10.62
N PRO A 149 4.10 11.60 -10.79
CA PRO A 149 4.77 10.81 -11.81
C PRO A 149 4.61 9.32 -11.49
N MET A 150 4.33 8.53 -12.53
CA MET A 150 4.31 7.06 -12.44
C MET A 150 5.42 6.51 -13.31
N HIS A 151 6.21 5.59 -12.76
CA HIS A 151 7.22 4.85 -13.50
C HIS A 151 6.71 3.44 -13.77
N ARG A 152 6.78 3.01 -15.04
CA ARG A 152 6.46 1.63 -15.41
C ARG A 152 7.68 0.77 -15.10
N ILE A 153 7.50 -0.18 -14.18
CA ILE A 153 8.51 -1.20 -13.86
C ILE A 153 8.78 -2.03 -15.12
N THR A 154 10.06 -2.18 -15.47
CA THR A 154 10.50 -3.02 -16.59
C THR A 154 10.21 -4.49 -16.34
N ASP A 155 9.83 -5.22 -17.40
CA ASP A 155 9.55 -6.66 -17.30
C ASP A 155 10.84 -7.49 -17.10
N ARG A 156 12.02 -6.90 -17.36
CA ARG A 156 13.32 -7.57 -17.18
C ARG A 156 13.70 -7.57 -15.70
N CYS A 157 13.82 -8.77 -15.12
CA CYS A 157 14.29 -9.01 -13.76
C CYS A 157 15.35 -10.12 -13.79
N PRO A 158 16.64 -9.81 -14.02
CA PRO A 158 17.68 -10.84 -14.04
C PRO A 158 17.77 -11.52 -12.67
N LEU A 159 17.97 -12.84 -12.68
CA LEU A 159 18.21 -13.63 -11.48
C LEU A 159 19.71 -13.86 -11.31
N TYR A 160 20.27 -13.53 -10.15
CA TYR A 160 21.66 -13.79 -9.83
C TYR A 160 21.80 -15.00 -8.91
N LEU A 161 22.69 -15.92 -9.26
CA LEU A 161 23.03 -17.08 -8.46
C LEU A 161 23.91 -16.68 -7.27
N PRO A 162 24.08 -17.54 -6.24
CA PRO A 162 24.91 -17.24 -5.07
C PRO A 162 26.36 -16.82 -5.37
N GLY A 163 26.91 -17.19 -6.52
CA GLY A 163 28.25 -16.77 -6.96
C GLY A 163 28.32 -15.36 -7.56
N GLY A 164 27.17 -14.72 -7.80
CA GLY A 164 27.06 -13.39 -8.40
C GLY A 164 26.90 -13.38 -9.92
N GLU A 165 26.96 -14.55 -10.56
CA GLU A 165 26.65 -14.71 -11.98
C GLU A 165 25.15 -14.62 -12.27
N GLU A 166 24.78 -14.04 -13.41
CA GLU A 166 23.40 -14.05 -13.91
C GLU A 166 23.02 -15.47 -14.34
N ALA A 167 21.84 -15.92 -13.93
CA ALA A 167 21.31 -17.23 -14.27
C ALA A 167 21.10 -17.35 -15.79
N PRO A 168 21.40 -18.52 -16.39
CA PRO A 168 21.14 -18.74 -17.81
C PRO A 168 19.67 -18.52 -18.16
N LYS A 169 19.41 -17.74 -19.21
CA LYS A 169 18.06 -17.34 -19.62
C LYS A 169 17.13 -18.54 -19.88
N ASP A 170 17.65 -19.64 -20.41
CA ASP A 170 16.86 -20.85 -20.68
C ASP A 170 16.41 -21.57 -19.41
N LEU A 171 17.16 -21.44 -18.32
CA LEU A 171 16.80 -21.94 -16.99
C LEU A 171 15.73 -21.04 -16.37
N ASP A 172 15.90 -19.72 -16.46
CA ASP A 172 14.94 -18.72 -16.00
C ASP A 172 13.57 -18.90 -16.68
N ASP A 173 13.54 -18.97 -18.02
CA ASP A 173 12.31 -19.16 -18.80
C ASP A 173 11.57 -20.47 -18.42
N LYS A 174 12.30 -21.57 -18.15
CA LYS A 174 11.71 -22.86 -17.76
C LYS A 174 11.11 -22.83 -16.35
N VAL A 175 11.82 -22.22 -15.40
CA VAL A 175 11.36 -22.08 -14.02
C VAL A 175 10.16 -21.15 -13.97
N LEU A 176 10.23 -20.03 -14.69
CA LEU A 176 9.13 -19.07 -14.80
C LEU A 176 7.89 -19.71 -15.44
N ALA A 177 8.03 -20.53 -16.48
CA ALA A 177 6.90 -21.24 -17.09
C ALA A 177 6.22 -22.23 -16.13
N GLN A 178 7.00 -22.96 -15.32
CA GLN A 178 6.46 -23.86 -14.30
C GLN A 178 5.83 -23.10 -13.13
N HIS A 179 6.45 -21.99 -12.73
CA HIS A 179 5.94 -21.10 -11.69
C HIS A 179 4.63 -20.44 -12.12
N ASN A 180 4.56 -19.91 -13.35
CA ASN A 180 3.37 -19.29 -13.91
C ASN A 180 2.23 -20.31 -14.11
N ALA A 181 2.53 -21.56 -14.48
CA ALA A 181 1.51 -22.62 -14.52
C ALA A 181 0.90 -22.96 -13.15
N LEU A 182 1.64 -22.70 -12.05
CA LEU A 182 1.16 -22.82 -10.67
C LEU A 182 0.45 -21.54 -10.19
N LEU A 183 0.84 -20.37 -10.69
CA LEU A 183 0.23 -19.07 -10.37
C LEU A 183 -1.07 -18.79 -11.15
N ASP A 184 -1.23 -19.32 -12.37
CA ASP A 184 -2.46 -19.24 -13.18
C ASP A 184 -3.67 -19.89 -12.46
N ALA A 185 -3.41 -20.74 -11.46
CA ALA A 185 -4.41 -21.33 -10.58
C ALA A 185 -4.85 -20.42 -9.42
N ALA A 186 -4.17 -19.29 -9.16
CA ALA A 186 -4.24 -18.58 -7.87
C ALA A 186 -4.72 -17.11 -7.90
N ASP A 187 -4.70 -16.37 -9.01
CA ASP A 187 -4.86 -14.90 -8.94
C ASP A 187 -6.25 -14.33 -9.37
N LYS A 188 -6.96 -13.72 -8.40
CA LYS A 188 -8.17 -12.90 -8.61
C LYS A 188 -8.26 -11.72 -7.61
N TYR A 189 -7.87 -10.52 -8.08
CA TYR A 189 -8.11 -9.13 -7.60
C TYR A 189 -7.70 -8.72 -6.16
N ARG A 190 -7.04 -7.56 -5.97
CA ARG A 190 -7.63 -6.18 -5.91
C ARG A 190 -6.69 -5.13 -5.26
N GLU A 191 -6.86 -3.88 -5.64
CA GLU A 191 -6.04 -2.70 -5.32
C GLU A 191 -6.66 -1.67 -4.33
N GLU A 192 -5.87 -0.63 -4.06
CA GLU A 192 -5.75 0.27 -2.89
C GLU A 192 -6.33 1.71 -3.09
N LEU A 193 -6.17 2.65 -2.09
CA LEU A 193 -6.18 4.16 -2.11
C LEU A 193 -6.01 4.92 -0.73
N PRO A 194 -5.20 6.01 -0.54
CA PRO A 194 -5.37 7.10 0.49
C PRO A 194 -5.53 8.50 -0.17
N GLY A 195 -5.84 9.66 0.44
CA GLY A 195 -6.20 10.13 1.79
C GLY A 195 -6.29 11.69 1.83
N GLU A 196 -6.97 12.23 2.87
CA GLU A 196 -7.17 13.65 3.37
C GLU A 196 -8.14 14.62 2.64
N ASP A 197 -8.86 15.55 3.30
CA ASP A 197 -8.73 16.24 4.62
C ASP A 197 -9.97 16.02 5.55
N VAL A 198 -9.77 15.52 6.79
CA VAL A 198 -10.79 15.17 7.82
C VAL A 198 -10.14 15.35 9.20
N PRO A 199 -10.83 15.79 10.28
CA PRO A 199 -10.22 15.87 11.60
C PRO A 199 -9.74 14.49 12.10
N VAL A 200 -8.41 14.35 12.18
CA VAL A 200 -7.72 13.13 12.63
C VAL A 200 -7.07 13.36 14.00
N PHE A 201 -7.36 12.48 14.95
CA PHE A 201 -6.66 12.41 16.22
C PHE A 201 -5.56 11.34 16.14
N TYR A 202 -4.31 11.78 16.11
CA TYR A 202 -3.12 10.92 16.14
C TYR A 202 -2.73 10.53 17.56
N ASN A 203 -1.96 9.45 17.68
CA ASN A 203 -1.55 8.87 18.97
C ASN A 203 -2.73 8.48 19.87
N THR A 204 -3.85 8.08 19.25
CA THR A 204 -5.09 7.73 19.93
C THR A 204 -5.42 6.24 19.67
N PRO A 205 -4.64 5.31 20.26
CA PRO A 205 -4.92 3.88 20.11
C PRO A 205 -6.24 3.53 20.79
N VAL A 206 -7.21 3.07 20.00
CA VAL A 206 -8.49 2.58 20.49
C VAL A 206 -8.29 1.21 21.14
N THR A 207 -8.78 1.05 22.38
CA THR A 207 -8.62 -0.15 23.19
C THR A 207 -9.93 -0.92 23.35
N SER A 208 -11.08 -0.23 23.31
CA SER A 208 -12.39 -0.88 23.32
C SER A 208 -13.47 -0.10 22.58
N ILE A 209 -14.46 -0.83 22.06
CA ILE A 209 -15.65 -0.31 21.42
C ILE A 209 -16.86 -0.94 22.09
N THR A 210 -17.72 -0.10 22.67
CA THR A 210 -19.04 -0.51 23.17
C THR A 210 -20.10 -0.03 22.18
N HIS A 211 -21.01 -0.89 21.76
CA HIS A 211 -22.07 -0.53 20.81
C HIS A 211 -23.43 -1.04 21.27
N SER A 212 -24.47 -0.25 20.97
CA SER A 212 -25.86 -0.58 21.27
C SER A 212 -26.78 -0.03 20.16
N ARG A 213 -28.09 -0.14 20.34
CA ARG A 213 -29.06 0.50 19.43
C ARG A 213 -29.06 2.03 19.52
N GLN A 214 -28.51 2.61 20.58
CA GLN A 214 -28.47 4.06 20.81
C GLN A 214 -27.18 4.73 20.30
N GLY A 215 -26.25 3.96 19.73
CA GLY A 215 -24.98 4.46 19.24
C GLY A 215 -23.78 3.67 19.77
N VAL A 216 -22.61 4.30 19.69
CA VAL A 216 -21.32 3.68 19.99
C VAL A 216 -20.45 4.57 20.89
N THR A 217 -19.70 3.93 21.78
CA THR A 217 -18.66 4.54 22.59
C THR A 217 -17.33 3.90 22.24
N VAL A 218 -16.38 4.72 21.77
CA VAL A 218 -15.04 4.30 21.37
C VAL A 218 -14.05 4.80 22.42
N ASN A 219 -13.38 3.89 23.11
CA ASN A 219 -12.45 4.22 24.18
C ASN A 219 -11.01 4.12 23.70
N SER A 220 -10.25 5.16 23.98
CA SER A 220 -8.79 5.18 23.91
C SER A 220 -8.21 5.26 25.32
N GLN A 221 -6.88 5.25 25.45
CA GLN A 221 -6.23 5.50 26.75
C GLN A 221 -6.44 6.94 27.25
N GLN A 222 -6.66 7.90 26.34
CA GLN A 222 -6.67 9.33 26.64
C GLN A 222 -8.09 9.90 26.77
N ALA A 223 -9.05 9.33 26.05
CA ALA A 223 -10.42 9.86 25.96
C ALA A 223 -11.42 8.78 25.52
N ALA A 224 -12.69 9.04 25.81
CA ALA A 224 -13.83 8.31 25.26
C ALA A 224 -14.59 9.19 24.25
N PHE A 225 -14.95 8.62 23.11
CA PHE A 225 -15.62 9.30 22.01
C PHE A 225 -16.99 8.66 21.79
N GLN A 226 -18.03 9.50 21.63
CA GLN A 226 -19.39 9.04 21.33
C GLN A 226 -19.76 9.38 19.88
N ALA A 227 -20.48 8.46 19.24
CA ALA A 227 -20.96 8.61 17.89
C ALA A 227 -22.20 7.73 17.65
N ASP A 228 -22.88 7.94 16.52
CA ASP A 228 -24.00 7.10 16.10
C ASP A 228 -23.51 5.78 15.49
N ALA A 229 -22.34 5.81 14.84
CA ALA A 229 -21.72 4.63 14.25
C ALA A 229 -20.19 4.65 14.35
N VAL A 230 -19.58 3.47 14.25
CA VAL A 230 -18.12 3.29 14.17
C VAL A 230 -17.76 2.40 12.97
N LEU A 231 -16.78 2.84 12.19
CA LEU A 231 -16.15 2.07 11.13
C LEU A 231 -14.74 1.65 11.57
N VAL A 232 -14.49 0.34 11.65
CA VAL A 232 -13.20 -0.19 12.11
C VAL A 232 -12.36 -0.61 10.90
N THR A 233 -11.21 0.02 10.71
CA THR A 233 -10.28 -0.26 9.61
C THR A 233 -8.89 -0.70 10.08
N VAL A 234 -8.79 -1.14 11.34
CA VAL A 234 -7.53 -1.65 11.90
C VAL A 234 -7.06 -2.89 11.13
N PRO A 235 -5.73 -3.10 11.00
CA PRO A 235 -5.20 -4.30 10.34
C PRO A 235 -5.69 -5.60 11.01
N LEU A 236 -5.82 -6.67 10.22
CA LEU A 236 -6.20 -8.00 10.73
C LEU A 236 -5.31 -8.47 11.88
N GLY A 237 -4.00 -8.18 11.85
CA GLY A 237 -3.08 -8.48 12.95
C GLY A 237 -3.42 -7.81 14.29
N VAL A 238 -4.09 -6.64 14.28
CA VAL A 238 -4.60 -5.98 15.51
C VAL A 238 -5.77 -6.76 16.09
N LEU A 239 -6.69 -7.21 15.23
CA LEU A 239 -7.85 -8.02 15.63
C LEU A 239 -7.41 -9.39 16.17
N LYS A 240 -6.48 -10.07 15.49
CA LYS A 240 -5.94 -11.37 15.93
C LYS A 240 -5.24 -11.32 17.29
N ARG A 241 -4.62 -10.19 17.65
CA ARG A 241 -3.97 -10.00 18.96
C ARG A 241 -4.94 -9.59 20.06
N ASN A 242 -6.25 -9.45 19.77
CA ASN A 242 -7.26 -8.97 20.72
C ASN A 242 -6.89 -7.61 21.37
N ALA A 243 -6.14 -6.76 20.66
CA ALA A 243 -5.75 -5.44 21.16
C ALA A 243 -6.93 -4.44 21.19
N LEU A 244 -8.00 -4.74 20.45
CA LEU A 244 -9.24 -3.97 20.39
C LEU A 244 -10.40 -4.86 20.89
N ARG A 245 -10.99 -4.51 22.04
CA ARG A 245 -12.10 -5.25 22.64
C ARG A 245 -13.46 -4.73 22.16
N PHE A 246 -14.40 -5.64 21.89
CA PHE A 246 -15.76 -5.27 21.52
C PHE A 246 -16.75 -5.67 22.62
N SER A 247 -17.69 -4.79 22.93
CA SER A 247 -18.82 -5.06 23.83
C SER A 247 -20.14 -4.63 23.17
N PRO A 248 -21.10 -5.55 22.92
CA PRO A 248 -20.94 -7.00 23.00
C PRO A 248 -19.80 -7.52 22.10
N PRO A 249 -19.27 -8.73 22.36
CA PRO A 249 -18.23 -9.31 21.52
C PRO A 249 -18.72 -9.50 20.08
N LEU A 250 -17.78 -9.53 19.13
CA LEU A 250 -18.09 -9.87 17.74
C LEU A 250 -18.74 -11.26 17.68
N SER A 251 -19.63 -11.49 16.71
CA SER A 251 -20.24 -12.80 16.52
C SER A 251 -19.19 -13.89 16.27
N SER A 252 -19.50 -15.14 16.64
CA SER A 252 -18.62 -16.30 16.42
C SER A 252 -18.13 -16.38 14.97
N ALA A 253 -19.05 -16.21 14.00
CA ALA A 253 -18.70 -16.21 12.58
C ALA A 253 -17.61 -15.19 12.21
N LYS A 254 -17.61 -13.98 12.82
CA LYS A 254 -16.58 -12.96 12.60
C LYS A 254 -15.26 -13.34 13.28
N GLN A 255 -15.32 -13.85 14.51
CA GLN A 255 -14.15 -14.32 15.23
C GLN A 255 -13.46 -15.46 14.47
N ASP A 256 -14.23 -16.44 14.00
CA ASP A 256 -13.72 -17.58 13.23
C ASP A 256 -13.09 -17.12 11.90
N ALA A 257 -13.70 -16.15 11.22
CA ALA A 257 -13.12 -15.57 10.01
C ALA A 257 -11.78 -14.86 10.30
N ILE A 258 -11.70 -14.08 11.39
CA ILE A 258 -10.46 -13.44 11.85
C ILE A 258 -9.40 -14.49 12.16
N HIS A 259 -9.76 -15.61 12.78
CA HIS A 259 -8.83 -16.70 13.08
C HIS A 259 -8.31 -17.40 11.81
N ARG A 260 -9.19 -17.74 10.86
CA ARG A 260 -8.82 -18.48 9.64
C ARG A 260 -7.97 -17.70 8.64
N LEU A 261 -8.19 -16.40 8.50
CA LEU A 261 -7.45 -15.59 7.52
C LEU A 261 -5.96 -15.49 7.89
N GLY A 262 -5.06 -15.74 6.94
CA GLY A 262 -3.63 -15.52 7.11
C GLY A 262 -3.27 -14.05 7.22
N PHE A 263 -2.18 -13.73 7.91
CA PHE A 263 -1.63 -12.37 7.98
C PHE A 263 -0.11 -12.44 7.80
N GLY A 264 0.33 -12.37 6.54
CA GLY A 264 1.73 -12.48 6.16
C GLY A 264 2.57 -11.27 6.55
N VAL A 265 3.90 -11.45 6.53
CA VAL A 265 4.89 -10.43 6.81
C VAL A 265 5.87 -10.36 5.64
N LEU A 266 6.17 -9.14 5.21
CA LEU A 266 7.21 -8.79 4.26
C LEU A 266 7.91 -7.53 4.80
N ASN A 267 9.23 -7.53 4.81
CA ASN A 267 10.04 -6.38 5.23
C ASN A 267 10.88 -5.87 4.07
N LYS A 268 11.33 -4.61 4.20
CA LYS A 268 12.20 -3.94 3.24
C LYS A 268 13.44 -3.41 3.97
N LEU A 269 14.61 -3.67 3.40
CA LEU A 269 15.87 -3.03 3.75
C LEU A 269 16.16 -1.96 2.71
N VAL A 270 16.24 -0.69 3.11
CA VAL A 270 16.47 0.43 2.18
C VAL A 270 17.90 0.95 2.33
N MET A 271 18.58 1.12 1.20
CA MET A 271 19.97 1.56 1.11
C MET A 271 20.06 2.79 0.22
N LEU A 272 20.82 3.80 0.67
CA LEU A 272 21.09 5.05 -0.05
C LEU A 272 22.59 5.09 -0.40
N PHE A 273 22.88 5.32 -1.67
CA PHE A 273 24.23 5.37 -2.22
C PHE A 273 24.52 6.72 -2.89
N PRO A 274 25.78 7.17 -2.96
CA PRO A 274 26.18 8.39 -3.65
C PRO A 274 25.96 8.34 -5.17
N HIS A 275 26.11 7.15 -5.76
CA HIS A 275 25.86 6.89 -7.16
C HIS A 275 25.33 5.46 -7.31
N ALA A 276 24.62 5.21 -8.40
CA ALA A 276 24.13 3.89 -8.70
C ALA A 276 25.23 3.07 -9.40
N PHE A 277 25.59 1.93 -8.82
CA PHE A 277 26.59 1.00 -9.35
C PHE A 277 25.97 -0.21 -10.07
N TRP A 278 24.65 -0.20 -10.24
CA TRP A 278 23.87 -1.21 -10.94
C TRP A 278 23.35 -0.66 -12.29
N ASP A 279 22.91 -1.56 -13.17
CA ASP A 279 22.31 -1.19 -14.47
C ASP A 279 21.06 -0.32 -14.27
N GLN A 280 21.12 0.93 -14.73
CA GLN A 280 20.04 1.91 -14.63
C GLN A 280 18.84 1.60 -15.54
N GLY A 281 18.97 0.61 -16.44
CA GLY A 281 17.86 0.07 -17.22
C GLY A 281 17.04 -1.00 -16.50
N LEU A 282 17.42 -1.37 -15.26
CA LEU A 282 16.73 -2.37 -14.46
C LEU A 282 16.02 -1.73 -13.27
N ASP A 283 14.75 -2.09 -13.08
CA ASP A 283 13.98 -1.71 -11.90
C ASP A 283 13.98 -2.80 -10.81
N THR A 284 14.25 -4.05 -11.20
CA THR A 284 14.21 -5.22 -10.34
C THR A 284 15.39 -6.16 -10.59
N LEU A 285 15.97 -6.70 -9.52
CA LEU A 285 17.03 -7.71 -9.59
C LEU A 285 16.71 -8.83 -8.60
N GLY A 286 16.68 -10.08 -9.06
CA GLY A 286 16.41 -11.24 -8.21
C GLY A 286 17.70 -11.90 -7.73
N GLN A 287 17.65 -12.47 -6.53
CA GLN A 287 18.74 -13.28 -5.99
C GLN A 287 18.22 -14.68 -5.65
N VAL A 288 18.93 -15.69 -6.14
CA VAL A 288 18.66 -17.09 -5.81
C VAL A 288 19.45 -17.45 -4.55
N ALA A 289 18.74 -17.95 -3.54
CA ALA A 289 19.38 -18.44 -2.32
C ALA A 289 20.08 -19.78 -2.57
N ALA A 290 21.21 -20.00 -1.89
CA ALA A 290 21.91 -21.29 -1.93
C ALA A 290 21.15 -22.38 -1.16
N ASP A 291 20.54 -22.01 -0.03
CA ASP A 291 19.69 -22.89 0.77
C ASP A 291 18.20 -22.48 0.57
N PRO A 292 17.30 -23.43 0.26
CA PRO A 292 15.86 -23.16 0.21
C PRO A 292 15.28 -22.54 1.49
N GLN A 293 15.88 -22.77 2.66
CA GLN A 293 15.48 -22.14 3.92
C GLN A 293 15.70 -20.63 3.90
N ASP A 294 16.68 -20.16 3.12
CA ASP A 294 17.05 -18.75 2.96
C ASP A 294 16.35 -18.08 1.77
N ALA A 295 15.46 -18.79 1.06
CA ALA A 295 14.78 -18.28 -0.14
C ALA A 295 13.97 -16.99 0.10
N GLY A 296 13.65 -16.68 1.37
CA GLY A 296 12.98 -15.44 1.76
C GLY A 296 13.91 -14.25 2.00
N LEU A 297 15.24 -14.44 2.07
CA LEU A 297 16.20 -13.40 2.44
C LEU A 297 16.75 -12.70 1.20
N PHE A 298 16.47 -11.40 1.05
CA PHE A 298 16.99 -10.54 -0.03
C PHE A 298 16.78 -11.12 -1.44
N PHE A 299 15.70 -11.89 -1.61
CA PHE A 299 15.41 -12.60 -2.86
C PHE A 299 15.07 -11.67 -4.03
N LEU A 300 14.71 -10.41 -3.74
CA LEU A 300 14.38 -9.40 -4.74
C LEU A 300 14.84 -8.02 -4.26
N PHE A 301 15.46 -7.28 -5.17
CA PHE A 301 15.88 -5.89 -5.00
C PHE A 301 15.09 -5.00 -5.94
N TYR A 302 14.63 -3.85 -5.43
CA TYR A 302 14.07 -2.76 -6.22
C TYR A 302 15.11 -1.66 -6.36
N ALA A 303 15.49 -1.37 -7.61
CA ALA A 303 16.28 -0.21 -7.96
C ALA A 303 15.33 0.96 -8.24
N TYR A 304 15.38 2.01 -7.42
CA TYR A 304 14.50 3.15 -7.61
C TYR A 304 15.02 4.03 -8.75
N PRO A 305 14.15 4.45 -9.69
CA PRO A 305 14.55 5.35 -10.77
C PRO A 305 15.08 6.67 -10.22
N PRO A 306 16.13 7.27 -10.79
CA PRO A 306 16.72 8.52 -10.29
C PRO A 306 15.70 9.66 -10.13
N HIS A 307 14.72 9.75 -11.03
CA HIS A 307 13.67 10.77 -10.98
C HIS A 307 12.64 10.60 -9.84
N LEU A 308 12.63 9.44 -9.17
CA LEU A 308 11.81 9.15 -7.99
C LEU A 308 12.64 9.06 -6.71
N ALA A 309 13.92 8.70 -6.82
CA ALA A 309 14.78 8.35 -5.70
C ALA A 309 15.32 9.56 -4.93
N GLY A 310 15.52 10.72 -5.56
CA GLY A 310 16.16 11.91 -4.96
C GLY A 310 17.51 12.24 -5.59
N THR A 311 18.43 12.84 -4.83
CA THR A 311 19.80 13.14 -5.31
C THR A 311 20.75 11.97 -5.15
N GLY A 312 20.46 11.01 -4.27
CA GLY A 312 21.20 9.75 -4.16
C GLY A 312 20.48 8.57 -4.80
N ALA A 313 21.22 7.48 -5.01
CA ALA A 313 20.71 6.25 -5.60
C ALA A 313 20.13 5.34 -4.51
N ILE A 314 18.92 4.81 -4.73
CA ILE A 314 18.19 4.01 -3.74
C ILE A 314 18.03 2.57 -4.24
N LEU A 315 18.38 1.61 -3.37
CA LEU A 315 18.14 0.18 -3.57
C LEU A 315 17.37 -0.38 -2.36
N ALA A 316 16.29 -1.13 -2.60
CA ALA A 316 15.51 -1.75 -1.54
C ALA A 316 15.46 -3.27 -1.67
N ALA A 317 15.96 -4.00 -0.67
CA ALA A 317 15.95 -5.47 -0.64
C ALA A 317 14.72 -6.01 0.12
N LEU A 318 14.07 -7.03 -0.42
CA LEU A 318 12.90 -7.66 0.20
C LEU A 318 13.28 -8.84 1.10
N VAL A 319 12.59 -8.95 2.23
CA VAL A 319 12.67 -10.14 3.09
C VAL A 319 11.27 -10.69 3.35
N SER A 320 11.06 -11.97 3.07
CA SER A 320 9.78 -12.69 3.18
C SER A 320 9.90 -13.98 3.99
N GLY A 321 8.80 -14.70 4.15
CA GLY A 321 8.76 -16.01 4.81
C GLY A 321 9.07 -15.97 6.31
N GLY A 322 9.55 -17.09 6.85
CA GLY A 322 9.87 -17.22 8.28
C GLY A 322 10.98 -16.27 8.74
N ILE A 323 11.91 -15.92 7.83
CA ILE A 323 13.03 -15.02 8.09
C ILE A 323 12.55 -13.60 8.40
N ALA A 324 11.51 -13.12 7.70
CA ALA A 324 10.92 -11.81 7.97
C ALA A 324 10.37 -11.71 9.39
N SER A 325 9.78 -12.80 9.92
CA SER A 325 9.27 -12.88 11.29
C SER A 325 10.41 -12.87 12.32
N LEU A 326 11.47 -13.65 12.09
CA LEU A 326 12.65 -13.72 12.98
C LEU A 326 13.33 -12.36 13.13
N LEU A 327 13.49 -11.62 12.03
CA LEU A 327 14.02 -10.25 12.10
C LEU A 327 13.13 -9.37 12.99
N CYS A 328 11.79 -9.44 12.84
CA CYS A 328 10.87 -8.65 13.65
C CYS A 328 10.94 -8.98 15.16
N GLU A 329 11.16 -10.24 15.52
CA GLU A 329 11.27 -10.70 16.91
C GLU A 329 12.59 -10.23 17.56
N GLY A 330 13.70 -10.31 16.83
CA GLY A 330 15.02 -9.87 17.30
C GLY A 330 15.15 -8.36 17.54
N ALA A 331 14.45 -7.52 16.76
CA ALA A 331 14.49 -6.06 16.91
C ALA A 331 13.28 -5.46 17.66
N GLY A 332 12.36 -6.28 18.16
CA GLY A 332 11.22 -5.84 18.96
C GLY A 332 10.11 -5.06 18.21
N ARG A 333 10.11 -5.05 16.86
CA ARG A 333 9.06 -4.59 15.90
C ARG A 333 9.59 -4.71 14.47
N GLN A 334 8.72 -4.48 13.45
CA GLN A 334 9.08 -4.44 12.01
C GLN A 334 10.47 -3.82 11.80
N CYS A 335 11.40 -4.62 11.27
CA CYS A 335 12.77 -4.20 11.04
C CYS A 335 12.86 -3.32 9.80
N TRP A 336 13.30 -2.09 10.01
CA TRP A 336 13.79 -1.22 8.96
C TRP A 336 15.24 -0.94 9.33
N LEU A 337 16.19 -1.53 8.60
CA LEU A 337 17.58 -1.11 8.70
C LEU A 337 17.82 -0.07 7.60
N VAL A 338 18.39 1.05 8.00
CA VAL A 338 18.98 2.03 7.10
C VAL A 338 20.48 1.81 7.16
N LEU A 339 21.06 1.35 6.05
CA LEU A 339 22.49 1.11 5.95
C LEU A 339 23.17 2.29 5.27
N LYS A 340 24.21 2.83 5.93
CA LYS A 340 25.05 3.92 5.41
C LYS A 340 26.11 3.39 4.44
N PRO A 341 26.65 4.21 3.53
CA PRO A 341 27.67 3.79 2.56
C PRO A 341 28.90 3.12 3.21
N HIS A 342 29.41 3.68 4.31
CA HIS A 342 30.54 3.14 5.07
C HIS A 342 30.15 1.99 6.03
N GLN A 343 28.85 1.78 6.25
CA GLN A 343 28.31 0.68 7.04
C GLN A 343 27.85 -0.50 6.18
N CYS A 344 27.72 -0.37 4.85
CA CYS A 344 27.32 -1.47 3.97
C CYS A 344 28.29 -2.65 4.07
N CYS A 345 29.60 -2.44 3.99
CA CYS A 345 30.58 -3.55 4.07
C CYS A 345 30.64 -4.22 5.46
N ILE A 346 30.41 -3.47 6.53
CA ILE A 346 30.55 -3.94 7.93
C ILE A 346 29.24 -4.52 8.46
N MET A 347 28.09 -3.89 8.20
CA MET A 347 26.79 -4.37 8.66
C MET A 347 26.06 -5.31 7.71
N ILE A 348 26.40 -5.41 6.42
CA ILE A 348 25.98 -6.61 5.67
C ILE A 348 26.66 -7.83 6.29
N ALA A 349 27.94 -7.73 6.63
CA ALA A 349 28.62 -8.76 7.40
C ALA A 349 28.01 -8.94 8.81
N ASP A 350 27.60 -7.90 9.55
CA ASP A 350 26.98 -8.06 10.88
C ASP A 350 25.50 -8.50 10.85
N VAL A 351 24.70 -8.13 9.86
CA VAL A 351 23.32 -8.62 9.66
C VAL A 351 23.35 -10.06 9.17
N ILE A 352 24.30 -10.40 8.30
CA ILE A 352 24.63 -11.78 7.98
C ILE A 352 25.14 -12.48 9.23
N THR A 353 26.03 -11.91 10.05
CA THR A 353 26.53 -12.54 11.28
C THR A 353 25.45 -12.69 12.35
N PHE A 354 24.49 -11.77 12.41
CA PHE A 354 23.32 -11.82 13.29
C PHE A 354 22.29 -12.86 12.80
N ALA A 355 22.04 -12.93 11.49
CA ALA A 355 21.25 -13.99 10.88
C ALA A 355 21.92 -15.37 11.01
N ASN A 356 23.24 -15.43 10.82
CA ASN A 356 24.09 -16.62 11.00
C ASN A 356 24.16 -17.03 12.47
N GLY A 357 24.11 -16.09 13.41
CA GLY A 357 24.07 -16.36 14.84
C GLY A 357 22.74 -16.94 15.32
N LEU A 358 21.65 -16.72 14.58
CA LEU A 358 20.33 -17.28 14.85
C LEU A 358 20.00 -18.55 14.03
N ALA A 359 20.64 -18.73 12.87
CA ALA A 359 20.29 -19.81 11.92
C ALA A 359 21.48 -20.63 11.36
N GLY A 360 22.74 -20.35 11.73
CA GLY A 360 23.89 -21.12 11.24
C GLY A 360 24.19 -20.96 9.74
N VAL A 361 23.87 -19.81 9.17
CA VAL A 361 23.89 -19.53 7.72
C VAL A 361 25.29 -19.13 7.21
N GLY A 362 25.59 -19.41 5.93
CA GLY A 362 26.89 -19.25 5.28
C GLY A 362 27.05 -17.94 4.48
N SER A 363 28.30 -17.66 4.11
CA SER A 363 28.89 -16.41 3.58
C SER A 363 28.48 -15.88 2.19
N SER A 364 27.29 -16.16 1.67
CA SER A 364 26.95 -15.89 0.25
C SER A 364 26.47 -14.46 -0.06
N VAL A 365 25.80 -13.75 0.86
CA VAL A 365 25.26 -12.39 0.60
C VAL A 365 26.36 -11.31 0.53
N ALA A 366 27.42 -11.45 1.31
CA ALA A 366 28.57 -10.54 1.27
C ALA A 366 29.35 -10.66 -0.06
N ALA A 367 29.37 -11.85 -0.66
CA ALA A 367 30.10 -12.08 -1.90
C ALA A 367 29.50 -11.32 -3.08
N ILE A 368 28.17 -11.14 -3.17
CA ILE A 368 27.52 -10.48 -4.30
C ILE A 368 27.65 -8.95 -4.22
N LEU A 369 27.41 -8.34 -3.06
CA LEU A 369 27.65 -6.90 -2.87
C LEU A 369 29.13 -6.53 -3.01
N VAL A 370 30.04 -7.41 -2.54
CA VAL A 370 31.49 -7.25 -2.76
C VAL A 370 31.89 -7.53 -4.21
N CYS A 371 31.26 -8.47 -4.92
CA CYS A 371 31.51 -8.71 -6.34
C CYS A 371 31.01 -7.54 -7.21
N TRP A 372 29.82 -7.00 -6.95
CA TRP A 372 29.29 -5.80 -7.64
C TRP A 372 30.10 -4.54 -7.34
N MET A 373 30.65 -4.38 -6.13
CA MET A 373 31.58 -3.30 -5.81
C MET A 373 32.99 -3.52 -6.39
N LYS A 374 33.37 -4.74 -6.77
CA LYS A 374 34.68 -5.09 -7.34
C LYS A 374 34.73 -5.05 -8.87
N THR A 375 33.60 -4.82 -9.55
CA THR A 375 33.53 -4.83 -11.02
C THR A 375 33.86 -3.51 -11.72
N GLU A 376 34.27 -2.45 -11.00
CA GLU A 376 34.88 -1.27 -11.65
C GLU A 376 36.43 -1.32 -11.60
N PRO A 377 37.12 -1.05 -12.72
CA PRO A 377 38.53 -0.66 -12.69
C PRO A 377 38.61 0.78 -12.16
N GLY A 378 39.43 0.98 -11.13
CA GLY A 378 39.53 2.25 -10.40
C GLY A 378 40.21 3.39 -11.13
#